data_AF-A0A7S3IY65-F1
#
_entry.id   AF-A0A7S3IY65-F1
#
_cell.length_a   1.000
_cell.length_b   1.000
_cell.length_c   1.000
_cell.angle_alpha   90.00
_cell.angle_beta   90.00
_cell.angle_gamma   90.00
#
_symmetry.space_group_name_H-M   'P 1'
#
loop_
_entity.id
_entity.type
_entity.pdbx_description
1 polymer ?
#
loop_
_entity_poly.entity_id
_entity_poly.type
_entity_poly.pdbx_seq_one_letter_code
_entity_poly.pdbx_strand_id
1 'polypeptide(L)'
;MEKKTDQAAKQKQSYTIAGVYYMDINKVKSKSRAILNIKKEGEKLDETEGAFISELIKFHEKYDEKMKEFDHYEVDFHPEFNKTRCFFVVRKDGSKEDFSISKCIHCLELKSQE
;
A
#
# COMPACT_ATOMS: atom_id res chain seq x y z
N MET A 1 3.46 22.61 20.25
CA MET A 1 3.60 21.15 20.07
C MET A 1 4.49 20.89 18.87
N GLU A 2 5.74 20.60 19.15
CA GLU A 2 6.81 20.38 18.17
C GLU A 2 6.56 19.11 17.34
N LYS A 3 6.83 19.18 16.03
CA LYS A 3 7.62 18.14 15.34
C LYS A 3 8.57 18.78 14.32
N LYS A 4 9.76 19.04 14.87
CA LYS A 4 11.10 19.12 14.28
C LYS A 4 11.20 18.95 12.75
N THR A 5 11.80 19.98 12.18
CA THR A 5 12.58 19.99 10.94
C THR A 5 13.49 18.77 10.81
N ASP A 6 13.47 18.12 9.64
CA ASP A 6 14.68 17.59 9.00
C ASP A 6 14.45 17.54 7.47
N GLN A 7 14.99 18.54 6.78
CA GLN A 7 15.18 18.51 5.34
C GLN A 7 16.45 17.68 5.08
N ALA A 8 16.31 16.36 4.99
CA ALA A 8 17.23 15.58 4.17
C ALA A 8 16.76 15.70 2.72
N ALA A 9 17.54 16.37 1.88
CA ALA A 9 17.34 16.43 0.44
C ALA A 9 17.52 15.03 -0.19
N LYS A 10 16.60 14.11 0.09
CA LYS A 10 16.42 12.90 -0.71
C LYS A 10 16.00 13.35 -2.10
N GLN A 11 16.67 12.83 -3.12
CA GLN A 11 16.36 13.07 -4.53
C GLN A 11 14.83 13.06 -4.71
N LYS A 12 14.27 14.15 -5.24
CA LYS A 12 12.83 14.27 -5.54
C LYS A 12 12.53 13.35 -6.72
N GLN A 13 12.50 12.06 -6.44
CA GLN A 13 12.12 11.06 -7.39
C GLN A 13 10.60 11.06 -7.43
N SER A 14 10.08 11.37 -8.60
CA SER A 14 8.66 11.23 -8.87
C SER A 14 8.31 9.77 -9.14
N TYR A 15 7.15 9.35 -8.69
CA TYR A 15 6.63 7.99 -8.87
C TYR A 15 5.31 8.07 -9.62
N THR A 16 5.14 7.25 -10.65
CA THR A 16 3.84 7.07 -11.30
C THR A 16 3.30 5.72 -10.87
N ILE A 17 2.17 5.71 -10.15
CA ILE A 17 1.56 4.49 -9.61
C ILE A 17 0.11 4.50 -10.05
N ALA A 18 -0.26 3.49 -10.86
CA ALA A 18 -1.60 3.32 -11.43
C ALA A 18 -2.04 4.53 -12.26
N GLY A 19 -1.13 5.10 -13.05
CA GLY A 19 -1.38 6.31 -13.85
C GLY A 19 -1.47 7.61 -13.05
N VAL A 20 -1.35 7.56 -11.72
CA VAL A 20 -1.33 8.75 -10.86
C VAL A 20 0.11 9.16 -10.59
N TYR A 21 0.41 10.42 -10.85
CA TYR A 21 1.71 11.02 -10.57
C TYR A 21 1.84 11.45 -9.10
N TYR A 22 2.91 11.01 -8.45
CA TYR A 22 3.29 11.39 -7.10
C TYR A 22 4.65 12.09 -7.13
N MET A 23 4.72 13.30 -6.59
CA MET A 23 5.95 14.10 -6.56
C MET A 23 7.06 13.45 -5.71
N ASP A 24 6.68 12.73 -4.65
CA ASP A 24 7.61 12.14 -3.70
C ASP A 24 7.02 10.85 -3.10
N ILE A 25 7.89 9.96 -2.61
CA ILE A 25 7.49 8.73 -1.93
C ILE A 25 6.61 9.01 -0.68
N ASN A 26 6.78 10.16 -0.04
CA ASN A 26 5.96 10.56 1.11
C ASN A 26 4.49 10.77 0.73
N LYS A 27 4.21 11.20 -0.51
CA LYS A 27 2.82 11.30 -1.02
C LYS A 27 2.22 9.92 -1.21
N VAL A 28 3.00 8.96 -1.70
CA VAL A 28 2.61 7.54 -1.81
C VAL A 28 2.28 6.97 -0.43
N LYS A 29 3.17 7.14 0.55
CA LYS A 29 2.97 6.72 1.95
C LYS A 29 1.75 7.38 2.60
N SER A 30 1.53 8.68 2.32
CA SER A 30 0.38 9.41 2.86
C SER A 30 -0.93 8.93 2.26
N LYS A 31 -0.96 8.64 0.95
CA LYS A 31 -2.16 8.13 0.28
C LYS A 31 -2.53 6.72 0.75
N SER A 32 -1.57 5.80 0.86
CA SER A 32 -1.84 4.46 1.38
C SER A 32 -2.39 4.51 2.81
N ARG A 33 -1.82 5.38 3.66
CA ARG A 33 -2.33 5.61 5.02
C ARG A 33 -3.70 6.28 5.05
N ALA A 34 -3.99 7.17 4.11
CA ALA A 34 -5.29 7.81 3.99
C ALA A 34 -6.37 6.78 3.61
N ILE A 35 -6.10 5.90 2.64
CA ILE A 35 -7.01 4.80 2.25
C ILE A 35 -7.31 3.91 3.47
N LEU A 36 -6.28 3.48 4.20
CA LEU A 36 -6.46 2.72 5.45
C LEU A 36 -7.29 3.46 6.49
N ASN A 37 -7.24 4.80 6.53
CA ASN A 37 -7.98 5.59 7.51
C ASN A 37 -9.43 5.86 7.09
N ILE A 38 -9.68 5.99 5.80
CA ILE A 38 -11.00 6.30 5.23
C ILE A 38 -11.86 5.03 5.15
N LYS A 39 -11.26 3.91 4.75
CA LYS A 39 -11.98 2.65 4.56
C LYS A 39 -12.42 2.00 5.87
N LYS A 40 -13.60 1.38 5.82
CA LYS A 40 -14.18 0.60 6.92
C LYS A 40 -13.70 -0.86 6.90
N GLU A 41 -14.01 -1.61 7.95
CA GLU A 41 -13.74 -3.05 8.02
C GLU A 41 -14.49 -3.80 6.91
N GLY A 42 -13.81 -4.79 6.31
CA GLY A 42 -14.32 -5.54 5.17
C GLY A 42 -14.64 -4.69 3.92
N GLU A 43 -14.17 -3.45 3.84
CA GLU A 43 -14.52 -2.56 2.74
C GLU A 43 -13.61 -2.83 1.54
N LYS A 44 -14.25 -3.16 0.41
CA LYS A 44 -13.54 -3.38 -0.86
C LYS A 44 -12.93 -2.07 -1.36
N LEU A 45 -11.73 -2.17 -1.91
CA LEU A 45 -11.11 -1.05 -2.58
C LEU A 45 -11.78 -0.78 -3.92
N ASP A 46 -11.97 0.50 -4.23
CA ASP A 46 -12.44 0.92 -5.54
C ASP A 46 -11.37 0.65 -6.60
N GLU A 47 -11.75 0.69 -7.89
CA GLU A 47 -10.84 0.42 -9.00
C GLU A 47 -9.55 1.27 -8.93
N THR A 48 -9.68 2.55 -8.59
CA THR A 48 -8.53 3.47 -8.46
C THR A 48 -7.59 3.08 -7.33
N GLU A 49 -8.14 2.67 -6.19
CA GLU A 49 -7.36 2.28 -5.01
C GLU A 49 -6.76 0.89 -5.20
N GLY A 50 -7.53 -0.04 -5.74
CA GLY A 50 -7.10 -1.37 -6.11
C GLY A 50 -5.97 -1.33 -7.13
N ALA A 51 -6.04 -0.46 -8.14
CA ALA A 51 -4.95 -0.28 -9.09
C ALA A 51 -3.69 0.28 -8.41
N PHE A 52 -3.82 1.27 -7.53
CA PHE A 52 -2.71 1.81 -6.75
C PHE A 52 -2.02 0.73 -5.90
N ILE A 53 -2.82 -0.11 -5.23
CA ILE A 53 -2.32 -1.22 -4.43
C ILE A 53 -1.71 -2.32 -5.30
N SER A 54 -2.31 -2.62 -6.46
CA SER A 54 -1.81 -3.61 -7.42
C SER A 54 -0.44 -3.25 -7.97
N GLU A 55 -0.18 -1.97 -8.20
CA GLU A 55 1.15 -1.51 -8.61
C GLU A 55 2.18 -1.63 -7.47
N LEU A 56 1.77 -1.34 -6.24
CA LEU A 56 2.67 -1.44 -5.09
C LEU A 56 2.99 -2.89 -4.72
N ILE A 57 2.00 -3.78 -4.71
CA ILE A 57 2.21 -5.18 -4.32
C ILE A 57 3.18 -5.91 -5.26
N LYS A 58 3.36 -5.47 -6.51
CA LYS A 58 4.41 -5.98 -7.43
C LYS A 58 5.82 -5.88 -6.86
N PHE A 59 6.06 -4.97 -5.93
CA PHE A 59 7.34 -4.80 -5.25
C PHE A 59 7.46 -5.63 -3.97
N HIS A 60 6.44 -6.42 -3.63
CA HIS A 60 6.48 -7.34 -2.50
C HIS A 60 7.26 -8.61 -2.90
N GLU A 61 8.17 -9.06 -2.04
CA GLU A 61 8.97 -10.30 -2.22
C GLU A 61 8.12 -11.53 -2.55
N LYS A 62 6.95 -11.64 -1.91
CA LYS A 62 5.96 -12.72 -2.10
C LYS A 62 4.81 -12.34 -3.04
N TYR A 63 5.05 -11.47 -4.01
CA TYR A 63 4.00 -11.03 -4.94
C TYR A 63 3.30 -12.21 -5.64
N ASP A 64 4.08 -13.16 -6.15
CA ASP A 64 3.56 -14.31 -6.90
C ASP A 64 2.64 -15.19 -6.05
N GLU A 65 3.05 -15.47 -4.81
CA GLU A 65 2.24 -16.22 -3.85
C GLU A 65 0.94 -15.49 -3.49
N LYS A 66 1.00 -14.16 -3.31
CA LYS A 66 -0.16 -13.34 -2.92
C LYS A 66 -1.15 -13.14 -4.05
N MET A 67 -0.68 -13.05 -5.29
CA MET A 67 -1.53 -12.90 -6.46
C MET A 67 -2.13 -14.21 -6.96
N LYS A 68 -1.68 -15.35 -6.41
CA LYS A 68 -2.25 -16.64 -6.72
C LYS A 68 -3.73 -16.66 -6.30
N GLU A 69 -4.60 -16.75 -7.31
CA GLU A 69 -6.06 -16.71 -7.15
C GLU A 69 -6.62 -15.40 -6.60
N PHE A 70 -5.99 -14.26 -6.89
CA PHE A 70 -6.52 -12.93 -6.58
C PHE A 70 -7.96 -12.73 -7.09
N ASP A 71 -8.81 -12.16 -6.24
CA ASP A 71 -10.17 -11.73 -6.58
C ASP A 71 -10.32 -10.20 -6.44
N HIS A 72 -10.10 -9.66 -5.24
CA HIS A 72 -10.14 -8.21 -4.98
C HIS A 72 -9.29 -7.82 -3.76
N TYR A 73 -9.09 -6.52 -3.56
CA TYR A 73 -8.45 -5.98 -2.36
C TYR A 73 -9.51 -5.46 -1.38
N GLU A 74 -9.29 -5.69 -0.09
CA GLU A 74 -10.09 -5.14 0.99
C GLU A 74 -9.20 -4.49 2.06
N VAL A 75 -9.78 -3.61 2.87
CA VAL A 75 -9.15 -3.08 4.08
C VAL A 75 -9.86 -3.69 5.28
N ASP A 76 -9.08 -4.24 6.19
CA ASP A 76 -9.62 -4.84 7.40
C ASP A 76 -8.76 -4.53 8.62
N PHE A 77 -9.35 -4.65 9.81
CA PHE A 77 -8.58 -4.55 11.05
C PHE A 77 -7.81 -5.83 11.29
N HIS A 78 -6.58 -5.70 11.80
CA HIS A 78 -5.83 -6.88 12.22
C HIS A 78 -6.60 -7.56 13.37
N PRO A 79 -6.97 -8.86 13.26
CA PRO A 79 -7.85 -9.53 14.21
C PRO A 79 -7.27 -9.59 15.63
N GLU A 80 -5.94 -9.61 15.77
CA GLU A 80 -5.25 -9.54 17.06
C GLU A 80 -4.97 -8.11 17.56
N PHE A 81 -4.98 -7.12 16.67
CA PHE A 81 -4.65 -5.74 16.98
C PHE A 81 -5.69 -4.81 16.35
N ASN A 82 -6.85 -4.67 17.00
CA ASN A 82 -7.98 -3.82 16.56
C ASN A 82 -7.63 -2.33 16.34
N LYS A 83 -6.38 -1.92 16.58
CA LYS A 83 -5.88 -0.57 16.34
C LYS A 83 -5.13 -0.42 15.01
N THR A 84 -4.76 -1.51 14.35
CA THR A 84 -4.00 -1.49 13.10
C THR A 84 -4.86 -1.96 11.94
N ARG A 85 -5.02 -1.10 10.94
CA ARG A 85 -5.68 -1.42 9.67
C ARG A 85 -4.63 -1.85 8.66
N CYS A 86 -4.88 -2.96 7.98
CA CYS A 86 -4.00 -3.51 6.96
C CYS A 86 -4.78 -3.74 5.67
N PHE A 87 -4.05 -3.84 4.57
CA PHE A 87 -4.61 -4.27 3.31
C PHE A 87 -4.61 -5.79 3.26
N PHE A 88 -5.69 -6.36 2.75
CA PHE A 88 -5.85 -7.78 2.55
C PHE A 88 -6.09 -8.06 1.08
N VAL A 89 -5.45 -9.12 0.62
CA VAL A 89 -5.75 -9.73 -0.68
C VAL A 89 -6.79 -10.80 -0.45
N VAL A 90 -7.95 -10.65 -1.08
CA VAL A 90 -9.00 -11.66 -1.08
C VAL A 90 -8.79 -12.55 -2.29
N ARG A 91 -8.73 -13.86 -2.04
CA ARG A 91 -8.64 -14.88 -3.09
C ARG A 91 -10.03 -15.33 -3.52
N LYS A 92 -10.12 -15.95 -4.70
CA LYS A 92 -11.36 -16.51 -5.25
C LYS A 92 -11.98 -17.60 -4.37
N ASP A 93 -11.16 -18.29 -3.58
CA ASP A 93 -11.58 -19.30 -2.61
C ASP A 93 -12.19 -18.68 -1.32
N GLY A 94 -12.17 -17.35 -1.18
CA GLY A 94 -12.67 -16.63 0.00
C GLY A 94 -11.63 -16.48 1.12
N SER A 95 -10.45 -17.08 0.97
CA SER A 95 -9.31 -16.85 1.85
C SER A 95 -8.76 -15.42 1.69
N LYS A 96 -8.46 -14.74 2.79
CA LYS A 96 -7.82 -13.41 2.80
C LYS A 96 -6.44 -13.45 3.42
N GLU A 97 -5.49 -12.73 2.81
CA GLU A 97 -4.10 -12.67 3.27
C GLU A 97 -3.65 -11.21 3.42
N ASP A 98 -3.15 -10.85 4.60
CA ASP A 98 -2.70 -9.48 4.87
C ASP A 98 -1.37 -9.20 4.18
N PHE A 99 -1.10 -7.94 3.84
CA PHE A 99 0.21 -7.52 3.40
C PHE A 99 0.55 -6.10 3.84
N SER A 100 1.83 -5.89 4.09
CA SER A 100 2.37 -4.61 4.52
C SER A 100 2.68 -3.73 3.31
N ILE A 101 1.77 -2.82 2.97
CA ILE A 101 2.01 -1.83 1.90
C ILE A 101 3.27 -0.99 2.16
N SER A 102 3.59 -0.73 3.44
CA SER A 102 4.78 0.03 3.83
C SER A 102 6.07 -0.65 3.36
N LYS A 103 6.13 -1.99 3.38
CA LYS A 103 7.26 -2.75 2.86
C LYS A 103 7.34 -2.60 1.33
N CYS A 104 6.20 -2.74 0.64
CA CYS A 104 6.13 -2.55 -0.81
C CYS A 104 6.65 -1.17 -1.24
N ILE A 105 6.21 -0.11 -0.57
CA ILE A 105 6.64 1.27 -0.85
C ILE A 105 8.13 1.45 -0.55
N HIS A 106 8.65 0.79 0.49
CA HIS A 106 10.08 0.83 0.79
C HIS A 106 10.91 0.13 -0.30
N CYS A 107 10.47 -1.04 -0.77
CA CYS A 107 11.11 -1.73 -1.90
C CYS A 107 11.05 -0.90 -3.19
N LEU A 108 9.93 -0.24 -3.46
CA LEU A 108 9.81 0.71 -4.57
C LEU A 108 10.81 1.87 -4.45
N GLU A 109 10.95 2.45 -3.24
CA GLU A 109 11.89 3.54 -2.95
C GLU A 109 13.35 3.11 -3.22
N LEU A 110 13.70 1.86 -2.89
CA LEU A 110 15.03 1.30 -3.12
C LEU A 110 15.30 1.03 -4.60
N LYS A 111 14.38 0.35 -5.31
CA LYS A 111 14.52 0.05 -6.75
C LYS A 111 14.60 1.30 -7.63
N SER A 112 14.03 2.38 -7.15
CA SER A 112 14.03 3.67 -7.83
C SER A 112 15.40 4.37 -7.79
N GLN A 113 16.26 4.01 -6.83
CA GLN A 113 17.60 4.58 -6.65
C GLN A 113 18.71 3.74 -7.31
N GLU A 114 18.37 2.62 -7.94
CA GLU A 114 19.28 1.79 -8.76
C GLU A 114 19.32 2.29 -10.21
#